data_AF-A0A8S1JCS6-F1
#
_entry.id   AF-A0A8S1JCS6-F1
#
_cell.length_a   1.000
_cell.length_b   1.000
_cell.length_c   1.000
_cell.angle_alpha   90.00
_cell.angle_beta   90.00
_cell.angle_gamma   90.00
#
_symmetry.space_group_name_H-M   'P 1'
#
loop_
_entity.id
_entity.type
_entity.pdbx_description
1 polymer ?
#
loop_
_entity_poly.entity_id
_entity_poly.type
_entity_poly.pdbx_seq_one_letter_code
_entity_poly.pdbx_strand_id
1 'polypeptide(L)'
;MGSVEGPTPARPKNLAEVLSSSSRVVTPSKCVAVQRYVHLARMLLNQATKYESVANQEQQYVMLLRFASLIVETIPKHPEYRASDKVYARMKQQLYEYYLPKLETLKVVLSLKQVMDHPPHPIQPRPEGVRQIGTSNLPELNWG
;
A
#
# COMPACT_ATOMS: atom_id res chain seq x y z
N MET A 1 -14.90 7.94 -39.58
CA MET A 1 -15.08 8.43 -38.20
C MET A 1 -14.48 7.40 -37.27
N GLY A 2 -13.34 7.71 -36.65
CA GLY A 2 -12.65 6.82 -35.72
C GLY A 2 -11.86 7.66 -34.75
N SER A 3 -12.42 7.91 -33.57
CA SER A 3 -11.74 8.62 -32.50
C SER A 3 -10.72 7.67 -31.87
N VAL A 4 -9.45 8.06 -31.93
CA VAL A 4 -8.35 7.36 -31.25
C VAL A 4 -8.28 7.92 -29.83
N GLU A 5 -8.73 7.15 -28.85
CA GLU A 5 -8.45 7.47 -27.44
C GLU A 5 -6.95 7.27 -27.18
N GLY A 6 -6.23 8.37 -26.93
CA GLY A 6 -4.83 8.32 -26.50
C GLY A 6 -4.72 7.78 -25.06
N PRO A 7 -3.60 7.13 -24.71
CA PRO A 7 -3.40 6.62 -23.36
C PRO A 7 -3.31 7.79 -22.37
N THR A 8 -4.26 7.87 -21.45
CA THR A 8 -4.21 8.77 -20.29
C THR A 8 -2.89 8.60 -19.54
N PRO A 9 -2.22 9.68 -19.12
CA PRO A 9 -0.99 9.58 -18.35
C PRO A 9 -1.29 8.88 -17.02
N ALA A 10 -0.74 7.68 -16.84
CA ALA A 10 -0.88 6.91 -15.62
C ALA A 10 -0.36 7.74 -14.43
N ARG A 11 -1.22 7.97 -13.43
CA ARG A 11 -0.85 8.65 -12.18
C ARG A 11 0.43 7.99 -11.61
N PRO A 12 1.44 8.76 -11.19
CA PRO A 12 2.63 8.18 -10.58
C PRO A 12 2.20 7.41 -9.32
N LYS A 13 2.45 6.10 -9.32
CA LYS A 13 2.12 5.21 -8.21
C LYS A 13 3.01 5.58 -7.02
N ASN A 14 2.42 5.68 -5.82
CA ASN A 14 3.18 5.88 -4.60
C ASN A 14 3.98 4.59 -4.28
N LEU A 15 5.18 4.71 -3.72
CA LEU A 15 6.07 3.60 -3.36
C LEU A 15 5.35 2.61 -2.42
N ALA A 16 4.54 3.09 -1.49
CA ALA A 16 3.70 2.24 -0.67
C ALA A 16 2.70 1.41 -1.51
N GLU A 17 2.13 1.98 -2.58
CA GLU A 17 1.24 1.28 -3.51
C GLU A 17 1.99 0.22 -4.33
N VAL A 18 3.21 0.54 -4.78
CA VAL A 18 4.09 -0.41 -5.48
C VAL A 18 4.47 -1.58 -4.57
N LEU A 19 4.86 -1.31 -3.32
CA LEU A 19 5.17 -2.35 -2.33
C LEU A 19 3.93 -3.18 -1.96
N SER A 20 2.77 -2.54 -1.87
CA SER A 20 1.50 -3.24 -1.62
C SER A 20 1.15 -4.18 -2.78
N SER A 21 1.43 -3.79 -4.03
CA SER A 21 1.20 -4.64 -5.19
C SER A 21 2.12 -5.90 -5.22
N SER A 22 3.25 -5.85 -4.52
CA SER A 22 4.19 -6.98 -4.40
C SER A 22 3.96 -7.83 -3.13
N SER A 23 3.12 -7.37 -2.20
CA SER A 23 2.51 -8.23 -1.18
C SER A 23 1.35 -9.01 -1.78
N ARG A 24 1.61 -10.23 -2.29
CA ARG A 24 0.55 -11.11 -2.80
C ARG A 24 -0.34 -11.61 -1.67
N VAL A 25 -1.64 -11.44 -1.82
CA VAL A 25 -2.65 -12.16 -1.03
C VAL A 25 -2.52 -13.65 -1.32
N VAL A 26 -2.37 -14.45 -0.26
CA VAL A 26 -2.31 -15.91 -0.40
C VAL A 26 -3.72 -16.45 -0.35
N THR A 27 -4.22 -17.01 -1.46
CA THR A 27 -5.47 -17.77 -1.45
C THR A 27 -5.29 -19.01 -0.55
N PRO A 28 -6.21 -19.28 0.39
CA PRO A 28 -6.11 -20.45 1.25
C PRO A 28 -6.24 -21.72 0.39
N SER A 29 -5.20 -22.55 0.39
CA SER A 29 -5.19 -23.85 -0.28
C SER A 29 -5.69 -24.90 0.70
N LYS A 30 -6.77 -25.61 0.36
CA LYS A 30 -7.39 -26.63 1.23
C LYS A 30 -6.46 -27.80 1.58
N CYS A 31 -5.41 -28.04 0.77
CA CYS A 31 -4.42 -29.10 1.01
C CYS A 31 -3.37 -28.73 2.07
N VAL A 32 -3.35 -27.49 2.53
CA VAL A 32 -2.35 -26.98 3.47
C VAL A 32 -3.02 -26.75 4.82
N ALA A 33 -2.57 -27.44 5.86
CA ALA A 33 -3.15 -27.30 7.20
C ALA A 33 -3.16 -25.84 7.67
N VAL A 34 -4.24 -25.43 8.36
CA VAL A 34 -4.42 -24.05 8.87
C VAL A 34 -3.23 -23.59 9.72
N GLN A 35 -2.64 -24.52 10.48
CA GLN A 35 -1.49 -24.27 11.34
C GLN A 35 -0.24 -23.81 10.58
N ARG A 36 -0.08 -24.21 9.31
CA ARG A 36 1.02 -23.70 8.48
C ARG A 36 0.87 -22.21 8.21
N TYR A 37 -0.35 -21.72 7.99
CA TYR A 37 -0.60 -20.29 7.82
C TYR A 37 -0.39 -19.50 9.12
N VAL A 38 -0.77 -20.06 10.26
CA VAL A 38 -0.48 -19.47 11.58
C VAL A 38 1.03 -19.41 11.82
N HIS A 39 1.78 -20.45 11.47
CA HIS A 39 3.24 -20.44 11.55
C HIS A 39 3.86 -19.39 10.62
N LEU A 40 3.37 -19.30 9.39
CA LEU A 40 3.82 -18.30 8.42
C LEU A 40 3.58 -16.86 8.94
N ALA A 41 2.43 -16.60 9.57
CA ALA A 41 2.14 -15.32 10.19
C ALA A 41 3.17 -14.95 11.27
N ARG A 42 3.60 -15.91 12.10
CA ARG A 42 4.67 -15.69 13.09
C ARG A 42 6.01 -15.38 12.44
N MET A 43 6.36 -16.12 11.39
CA MET A 43 7.61 -15.89 10.65
C MET A 43 7.65 -14.49 10.06
N LEU A 44 6.54 -14.01 9.49
CA LEU A 44 6.43 -12.66 8.95
C LEU A 44 6.63 -11.58 10.01
N LEU A 45 6.03 -11.74 11.20
CA LEU A 45 6.26 -10.82 12.32
C LEU A 45 7.73 -10.80 12.74
N ASN A 46 8.37 -11.96 12.86
CA ASN A 46 9.80 -12.03 13.19
C ASN A 46 10.67 -11.34 12.13
N GLN A 47 10.34 -11.48 10.85
CA GLN A 47 11.03 -10.78 9.77
C GLN A 47 10.80 -9.27 9.84
N ALA A 48 9.56 -8.83 10.10
CA ALA A 48 9.24 -7.41 10.27
C ALA A 48 10.06 -6.78 11.41
N THR A 49 10.19 -7.46 12.55
CA THR A 49 11.02 -7.00 13.67
C THR A 49 12.50 -6.89 13.28
N LYS A 50 13.02 -7.84 12.48
CA LYS A 50 14.40 -7.75 11.96
C LYS A 50 14.56 -6.54 11.04
N TYR A 51 13.62 -6.31 10.13
CA TYR A 51 13.66 -5.15 9.23
C TYR A 51 13.54 -3.82 9.97
N GLU A 52 12.78 -3.79 11.07
CA GLU A 52 12.74 -2.64 11.98
C GLU A 52 14.13 -2.34 12.57
N SER A 53 14.84 -3.36 13.07
CA SER A 53 16.17 -3.18 13.68
C SER A 53 17.24 -2.67 12.73
N VAL A 54 17.11 -2.92 11.43
CA VAL A 54 18.04 -2.45 10.39
C VAL A 54 17.51 -1.21 9.64
N ALA A 55 16.47 -0.56 10.17
CA ALA A 55 15.81 0.60 9.58
C ALA A 55 15.33 0.41 8.13
N ASN A 56 15.02 -0.83 7.73
CA ASN A 56 14.48 -1.14 6.40
C ASN A 56 12.96 -1.08 6.42
N GLN A 57 12.43 0.13 6.31
CA GLN A 57 11.00 0.44 6.40
C GLN A 57 10.19 -0.17 5.25
N GLU A 58 10.78 -0.29 4.06
CA GLU A 58 10.13 -0.90 2.89
C GLU A 58 9.83 -2.38 3.12
N GLN A 59 10.85 -3.14 3.53
CA GLN A 59 10.69 -4.56 3.80
C GLN A 59 9.85 -4.81 5.06
N GLN A 60 9.99 -3.97 6.10
CA GLN A 60 9.13 -4.00 7.27
C GLN A 60 7.65 -3.85 6.86
N TYR A 61 7.35 -2.85 6.02
CA TYR A 61 6.01 -2.59 5.50
C TYR A 61 5.45 -3.80 4.74
N VAL A 62 6.23 -4.39 3.82
CA VAL A 62 5.81 -5.56 3.05
C VAL A 62 5.53 -6.77 3.95
N MET A 63 6.37 -7.04 4.96
CA MET A 63 6.15 -8.17 5.87
C MET A 63 4.89 -7.99 6.73
N LEU A 64 4.66 -6.77 7.23
CA LEU A 64 3.46 -6.46 8.01
C LEU A 64 2.18 -6.51 7.16
N LEU A 65 2.22 -6.06 5.90
CA LEU A 65 1.09 -6.21 4.98
C LEU A 65 0.76 -7.68 4.73
N ARG A 66 1.76 -8.52 4.44
CA ARG A 66 1.55 -9.96 4.25
C ARG A 66 0.95 -10.62 5.49
N PHE A 67 1.43 -10.22 6.67
CA PHE A 67 0.88 -10.68 7.94
C PHE A 67 -0.61 -10.26 8.06
N ALA A 68 -0.94 -9.01 7.79
CA ALA A 68 -2.31 -8.51 7.82
C ALA A 68 -3.23 -9.29 6.86
N SER A 69 -2.80 -9.50 5.61
CA SER A 69 -3.54 -10.28 4.62
C SER A 69 -3.79 -11.72 5.08
N LEU A 70 -2.81 -12.39 5.69
CA LEU A 70 -3.01 -13.74 6.23
C LEU A 70 -4.07 -13.77 7.32
N ILE A 71 -4.03 -12.80 8.24
CA ILE A 71 -4.91 -12.77 9.41
C ILE A 71 -6.35 -12.39 9.04
N VAL A 72 -6.53 -11.46 8.10
CA VAL A 72 -7.85 -10.92 7.74
C VAL A 72 -8.50 -11.70 6.60
N GLU A 73 -7.71 -12.19 5.64
CA GLU A 73 -8.25 -12.75 4.40
C GLU A 73 -8.01 -14.25 4.25
N THR A 74 -6.81 -14.75 4.59
CA THR A 74 -6.45 -16.15 4.32
C THR A 74 -6.94 -17.10 5.41
N ILE A 75 -6.52 -16.89 6.66
CA ILE A 75 -6.79 -17.83 7.76
C ILE A 75 -8.30 -17.95 8.06
N PRO A 76 -9.08 -16.86 8.14
CA PRO A 76 -10.53 -16.96 8.41
C PRO A 76 -11.33 -17.70 7.35
N LYS A 77 -10.82 -17.79 6.11
CA LYS A 77 -11.47 -18.49 4.99
C LYS A 77 -11.06 -19.97 4.89
N HIS A 78 -10.16 -20.45 5.74
CA HIS A 78 -9.70 -21.84 5.71
C HIS A 78 -10.76 -22.79 6.32
N PRO A 79 -11.04 -23.98 5.75
CA PRO A 79 -12.08 -24.88 6.26
C PRO A 79 -11.84 -25.39 7.69
N GLU A 80 -10.57 -25.57 8.08
CA GLU A 80 -10.19 -26.00 9.44
C GLU A 80 -10.08 -24.84 10.44
N TYR A 81 -10.37 -23.61 10.03
CA TYR A 81 -10.31 -22.46 10.91
C TYR A 81 -11.33 -22.56 12.04
N ARG A 82 -10.91 -22.22 13.26
CA ARG A 82 -11.78 -22.14 14.43
C ARG A 82 -11.59 -20.79 15.11
N ALA A 83 -12.69 -20.06 15.30
CA ALA A 83 -12.67 -18.76 15.98
C ALA A 83 -12.20 -18.85 17.45
N SER A 84 -12.32 -20.03 18.07
CA SER A 84 -11.85 -20.30 19.44
C SER A 84 -10.33 -20.51 19.55
N ASP A 85 -9.58 -20.49 18.44
CA ASP A 85 -8.12 -20.63 18.48
C ASP A 85 -7.49 -19.39 19.15
N LYS A 86 -6.97 -19.59 20.37
CA LYS A 86 -6.36 -18.53 21.20
C LYS A 86 -5.12 -17.92 20.54
N VAL A 87 -4.36 -18.70 19.77
CA VAL A 87 -3.14 -18.22 19.12
C VAL A 87 -3.50 -17.27 17.99
N TYR A 88 -4.47 -17.66 17.15
CA TYR A 88 -5.00 -16.79 16.12
C TYR A 88 -5.64 -15.53 16.71
N ALA A 89 -6.47 -15.68 17.75
CA ALA A 89 -7.13 -14.55 18.40
C ALA A 89 -6.13 -13.50 18.91
N ARG A 90 -5.02 -13.95 19.51
CA ARG A 90 -3.96 -13.06 19.97
C ARG A 90 -3.25 -12.34 18.82
N MET A 91 -2.94 -13.03 17.72
CA MET A 91 -2.34 -12.39 16.54
C MET A 91 -3.29 -11.37 15.91
N LYS A 92 -4.57 -11.69 15.84
CA LYS A 92 -5.62 -10.78 15.36
C LYS A 92 -5.69 -9.54 16.24
N GLN A 93 -5.67 -9.68 17.56
CA GLN A 93 -5.62 -8.54 18.48
C GLN A 93 -4.38 -7.67 18.24
N GLN A 94 -3.19 -8.27 18.16
CA GLN A 94 -1.95 -7.54 17.88
C GLN A 94 -2.00 -6.80 16.54
N LEU A 95 -2.63 -7.38 15.50
CA LEU A 95 -2.84 -6.72 14.23
C LEU A 95 -3.60 -5.40 14.40
N TYR A 96 -4.74 -5.43 15.08
CA TYR A 96 -5.60 -4.26 15.25
C TYR A 96 -5.00 -3.21 16.17
N GLU A 97 -4.44 -3.63 17.31
CA GLU A 97 -3.95 -2.71 18.34
C GLU A 97 -2.61 -2.06 17.99
N TYR A 98 -1.73 -2.77 17.28
CA TYR A 98 -0.35 -2.33 17.09
C TYR A 98 0.07 -2.23 15.62
N TYR A 99 -0.15 -3.28 14.82
CA TYR A 99 0.43 -3.34 13.49
C TYR A 99 -0.31 -2.51 12.44
N LEU A 100 -1.63 -2.34 12.54
CA LEU A 100 -2.39 -1.45 11.65
C LEU A 100 -1.97 0.03 11.83
N PRO A 101 -1.93 0.59 13.05
CA PRO A 101 -1.36 1.93 13.25
C PRO A 101 0.07 2.06 12.73
N LYS A 102 0.92 1.06 12.97
CA LYS A 102 2.31 1.04 12.47
C LYS A 102 2.38 1.08 10.94
N LEU A 103 1.51 0.34 10.25
CA LEU A 103 1.41 0.33 8.79
C LEU A 103 1.03 1.71 8.24
N GLU A 104 0.11 2.42 8.88
CA GLU A 104 -0.24 3.79 8.49
C GLU A 104 0.94 4.75 8.66
N THR A 105 1.68 4.67 9.77
CA THR A 105 2.92 5.45 9.95
C THR A 105 3.95 5.12 8.87
N LEU A 106 4.16 3.84 8.55
CA LEU A 106 5.10 3.42 7.52
C LEU A 106 4.69 3.96 6.13
N LYS A 107 3.40 4.00 5.79
CA LYS A 107 2.93 4.60 4.52
C LYS A 107 3.34 6.06 4.40
N VAL A 108 3.19 6.85 5.47
CA VAL A 108 3.61 8.26 5.48
C VAL A 108 5.11 8.37 5.28
N VAL A 109 5.89 7.61 6.04
CA VAL A 109 7.36 7.63 5.95
C VAL A 109 7.86 7.26 4.56
N LEU A 110 7.30 6.20 3.96
CA LEU A 110 7.65 5.75 2.62
C LEU A 110 7.26 6.78 1.54
N SER A 111 6.14 7.47 1.72
CA SER A 111 5.73 8.56 0.83
C SER A 111 6.69 9.74 0.89
N LEU A 112 7.14 10.13 2.10
CA LEU A 112 8.11 11.19 2.30
C LEU A 112 9.47 10.83 1.69
N LYS A 113 9.93 9.59 1.90
CA LYS A 113 11.17 9.08 1.30
C LYS A 113 11.13 9.19 -0.23
N GLN A 114 10.01 8.81 -0.85
CA GLN A 114 9.84 8.95 -2.31
C GLN A 114 9.97 10.39 -2.79
N VAL A 115 9.38 11.36 -2.08
CA VAL A 115 9.48 12.80 -2.43
C VAL A 115 10.92 13.30 -2.32
N MET A 116 11.68 12.80 -1.34
CA MET A 116 13.10 13.15 -1.19
C MET A 116 13.96 12.54 -2.30
N ASP A 117 13.72 11.28 -2.65
CA ASP A 117 14.47 10.59 -3.70
C ASP A 117 14.11 11.11 -5.12
N HIS A 118 12.90 11.63 -5.30
CA HIS A 118 12.42 12.24 -6.53
C HIS A 118 11.94 13.68 -6.25
N PRO A 119 12.86 14.66 -6.15
CA PRO A 119 12.46 16.05 -5.99
C PRO A 119 11.51 16.45 -7.12
N PRO A 120 10.49 17.28 -6.87
CA PRO A 120 9.59 17.74 -7.92
C PRO A 120 10.42 18.32 -9.06
N HIS A 121 10.29 17.74 -10.26
CA HIS A 121 10.96 18.27 -11.44
C HIS A 121 10.61 19.75 -11.56
N PRO A 122 11.60 20.65 -11.79
CA PRO A 122 11.30 22.03 -12.09
C PRO A 122 10.31 22.04 -13.25
N ILE A 123 9.22 22.80 -13.09
CA ILE A 123 8.18 22.99 -14.10
C ILE A 123 8.90 23.28 -15.41
N GLN A 124 8.92 22.32 -16.33
CA GLN A 124 9.47 22.58 -17.65
C GLN A 124 8.60 23.69 -18.24
N PRO A 125 9.19 24.80 -18.74
CA PRO A 125 8.40 25.80 -19.43
C PRO A 125 7.62 25.10 -20.54
N ARG A 126 6.30 25.29 -20.50
CA ARG A 126 5.33 24.71 -21.43
C ARG A 126 5.90 24.82 -22.85
N PRO A 127 5.93 23.74 -23.66
CA PRO A 127 6.44 23.81 -25.02
C PRO A 127 5.65 24.86 -25.81
N GLU A 128 6.38 25.82 -26.37
CA GLU A 128 5.87 26.89 -27.24
C GLU A 128 5.22 26.25 -28.48
N GLY A 129 3.91 26.04 -28.42
CA GLY A 129 3.19 25.41 -29.53
C GLY A 129 1.71 25.14 -29.27
N VAL A 130 1.27 25.09 -28.02
CA VAL A 130 -0.17 25.00 -27.71
C VAL A 130 -0.78 26.40 -27.78
N ARG A 131 -1.39 26.72 -28.94
CA ARG A 131 -2.31 27.86 -29.06
C ARG A 131 -3.38 27.73 -27.97
N GLN A 132 -3.44 28.68 -27.04
CA GLN A 132 -4.56 28.83 -26.13
C GLN A 132 -5.81 29.10 -26.97
N ILE A 133 -6.74 28.15 -27.01
CA ILE A 133 -8.06 28.36 -27.58
C ILE A 133 -8.97 28.79 -26.43
N GLY A 134 -9.50 30.00 -26.52
CA GLY A 134 -10.73 30.39 -25.84
C GLY A 134 -10.55 31.03 -24.47
N THR A 135 -10.37 32.35 -24.49
CA THR A 135 -10.81 33.27 -23.43
C THR A 135 -12.25 32.94 -23.03
N SER A 136 -12.45 32.29 -21.88
CA SER A 136 -13.77 32.25 -21.25
C SER A 136 -13.87 33.43 -20.30
N ASN A 137 -14.83 34.30 -20.62
CA ASN A 137 -15.31 35.45 -19.87
C ASN A 137 -15.25 35.25 -18.35
N LEU A 138 -14.44 36.07 -17.68
CA LEU A 138 -14.49 36.27 -16.24
C LEU A 138 -14.93 37.72 -16.01
N PRO A 139 -16.09 38.00 -15.39
CA PRO A 139 -16.49 39.38 -15.11
C PRO A 139 -15.57 40.00 -14.05
N GLU A 140 -15.10 41.22 -14.31
CA GLU A 140 -14.25 41.99 -13.40
C GLU A 140 -15.02 42.31 -12.10
N LEU A 141 -14.54 41.78 -10.98
CA LEU A 141 -14.96 42.20 -9.65
C LEU A 141 -14.17 43.46 -9.27
N ASN A 142 -14.84 44.60 -9.36
CA ASN A 142 -14.32 45.90 -8.94
C ASN A 142 -14.47 46.00 -7.40
N TRP A 143 -13.35 46.00 -6.68
CA TRP A 143 -13.33 46.24 -5.23
C TRP A 143 -13.08 47.74 -4.99
N GLY A 144 -14.18 48.49 -4.91
CA GLY A 144 -14.16 49.88 -4.45
C GLY A 144 -13.79 50.02 -2.98
#